data_AF-A0A443JXK7-F1
#
_entry.id   AF-A0A443JXK7-F1
#
_cell.length_a   1.000
_cell.length_b   1.000
_cell.length_c   1.000
_cell.angle_alpha   90.00
_cell.angle_beta   90.00
_cell.angle_gamma   90.00
#
_symmetry.space_group_name_H-M   'P 1'
#
loop_
_entity.id
_entity.type
_entity.pdbx_description
1 polymer ?
#
loop_
_entity_poly.entity_id
_entity_poly.type
_entity_poly.pdbx_seq_one_letter_code
_entity_poly.pdbx_strand_id
1 'polypeptide(L)'
;MGLRDYQTIRLGQRQIIAAYRGETQVFGGRAGDPVAPTVSSAPVISGDPVAGETLSVSPGIYGGYPSPTVTRQWRRGSANISGATGLTYTLTATDVGKNITCRETAANSAGSVQSTSAAVGPIEAAPVEQPAVITAPAITGTLTVGQPLTASEGSWTGSPDIALQWLRNGAAISGATGATYVLTPADTGANISVRATATNEAGSATATSPTVGPVVAAVGLSATGGEGQITITSFGAPSAPEATGADGQITITKHGA
;
A
#
# COMPACT_ATOMS: atom_id res chain seq x y z
N MET A 1 1.13 74.64 -24.83
CA MET A 1 2.42 74.28 -24.20
C MET A 1 2.37 74.76 -22.76
N GLY A 2 2.46 73.84 -21.79
CA GLY A 2 2.36 74.12 -20.36
C GLY A 2 1.73 72.96 -19.62
N LEU A 3 2.46 71.84 -19.51
CA LEU A 3 2.15 70.74 -18.60
C LEU A 3 1.99 71.31 -17.20
N ARG A 4 0.82 71.15 -16.56
CA ARG A 4 0.63 71.57 -15.17
C ARG A 4 1.06 70.42 -14.29
N ASP A 5 2.22 70.57 -13.66
CA ASP A 5 2.77 69.62 -12.71
C ASP A 5 1.86 69.49 -11.49
N TYR A 6 1.10 68.40 -11.40
CA TYR A 6 0.41 68.00 -10.18
C TYR A 6 1.40 67.22 -9.32
N GLN A 7 1.77 67.78 -8.16
CA GLN A 7 2.53 67.05 -7.16
C GLN A 7 1.57 66.18 -6.34
N THR A 8 1.69 64.86 -6.45
CA THR A 8 0.94 63.91 -5.61
C THR A 8 1.71 63.71 -4.32
N ILE A 9 1.23 64.27 -3.21
CA ILE A 9 1.82 64.03 -1.88
C ILE A 9 1.03 62.92 -1.20
N ARG A 10 1.71 61.81 -0.89
CA ARG A 10 1.14 60.70 -0.10
C ARG A 10 1.46 60.94 1.38
N LEU A 11 0.44 61.21 2.20
CA LEU A 11 0.53 61.08 3.66
C LEU A 11 -0.28 59.86 4.10
N GLY A 12 0.37 58.70 4.21
CA GLY A 12 -0.28 57.45 4.64
C GLY A 12 -1.40 56.98 3.71
N GLN A 13 -2.52 56.51 4.27
CA GLN A 13 -3.66 55.90 3.55
C GLN A 13 -4.58 56.91 2.82
N ARG A 14 -4.16 58.16 2.63
CA ARG A 14 -4.95 59.17 1.93
C ARG A 14 -4.24 59.67 0.67
N GLN A 15 -4.96 59.70 -0.45
CA GLN A 15 -4.55 60.47 -1.62
C GLN A 15 -5.16 61.87 -1.52
N ILE A 16 -4.33 62.90 -1.68
CA ILE A 16 -4.80 64.29 -1.81
C ILE A 16 -4.37 64.76 -3.20
N ILE A 17 -5.33 65.05 -4.08
CA ILE A 17 -5.07 65.82 -5.30
C ILE A 17 -5.26 67.28 -4.92
N ALA A 18 -4.18 68.04 -4.81
CA ALA A 18 -4.25 69.47 -4.54
C ALA A 18 -4.51 70.23 -5.85
N ALA A 19 -5.60 71.00 -5.93
CA ALA A 19 -5.81 72.01 -6.96
C ALA A 19 -5.39 73.39 -6.42
N TYR A 20 -4.60 74.14 -7.19
CA TYR A 20 -4.15 75.48 -6.80
C TYR A 20 -5.28 76.52 -7.00
N ARG A 21 -5.93 76.92 -5.90
CA ARG A 21 -6.57 78.23 -5.61
C ARG A 21 -7.50 78.12 -4.40
N GLY A 22 -6.90 77.98 -3.21
CA GLY A 22 -7.53 78.34 -1.94
C GLY A 22 -8.68 77.47 -1.41
N GLU A 23 -9.29 76.61 -2.21
CA GLU A 23 -10.39 75.75 -1.75
C GLU A 23 -10.00 74.28 -1.79
N THR A 24 -9.82 73.70 -0.61
CA THR A 24 -9.66 72.25 -0.46
C THR A 24 -11.06 71.63 -0.45
N GLN A 25 -11.55 71.15 -1.59
CA GLN A 25 -12.74 70.28 -1.57
C GLN A 25 -12.31 68.87 -1.14
N VAL A 26 -12.64 68.54 0.11
CA VAL A 26 -12.50 67.18 0.64
C VAL A 26 -13.67 66.34 0.09
N PHE A 27 -13.41 65.49 -0.91
CA PHE A 27 -14.34 64.42 -1.25
C PHE A 27 -14.26 63.34 -0.16
N GLY A 28 -14.97 63.59 0.94
CA GLY A 28 -15.01 62.72 2.12
C GLY A 28 -16.02 61.59 1.97
N GLY A 29 -15.69 60.55 1.22
CA GLY A 29 -16.26 59.22 1.47
C GLY A 29 -15.39 58.53 2.52
N ARG A 30 -15.83 58.48 3.79
CA ARG A 30 -15.15 57.67 4.82
C ARG A 30 -15.16 56.21 4.32
N ALA A 31 -13.99 55.58 4.22
CA ALA A 31 -13.96 54.14 4.49
C ALA A 31 -14.61 53.97 5.87
N GLY A 32 -15.68 53.17 5.99
CA GLY A 32 -16.34 52.96 7.27
C GLY A 32 -15.31 52.49 8.33
N ASP A 33 -15.53 52.86 9.59
CA ASP A 33 -14.63 52.44 10.67
C ASP A 33 -14.52 50.89 10.65
N PRO A 34 -13.32 50.30 10.77
CA PRO A 34 -13.13 48.85 10.67
C PRO A 34 -14.06 48.07 11.63
N VAL A 35 -14.71 47.03 11.10
CA VAL A 35 -15.64 46.15 11.82
C VAL A 35 -15.04 44.75 11.92
N ALA A 36 -14.93 44.24 13.15
CA ALA A 36 -14.37 42.91 13.40
C ALA A 36 -15.20 41.80 12.72
N PRO A 37 -14.57 40.67 12.36
CA PRO A 37 -15.25 39.58 11.67
C PRO A 37 -16.35 38.94 12.53
N THR A 38 -17.44 38.53 11.89
CA THR A 38 -18.55 37.80 12.54
C THR A 38 -18.86 36.53 11.75
N VAL A 39 -19.40 35.51 12.42
CA VAL A 39 -19.79 34.24 11.78
C VAL A 39 -21.24 34.34 11.33
N SER A 40 -21.48 34.32 10.02
CA SER A 40 -22.82 34.26 9.44
C SER A 40 -23.25 32.82 9.17
N SER A 41 -22.31 31.95 8.80
CA SER A 41 -22.50 30.50 8.73
C SER A 41 -21.21 29.76 9.06
N ALA A 42 -21.33 28.58 9.66
CA ALA A 42 -20.19 27.71 9.95
C ALA A 42 -19.76 26.91 8.71
N PRO A 43 -18.50 26.44 8.64
CA PRO A 43 -18.08 25.46 7.65
C PRO A 43 -18.90 24.18 7.73
N VAL A 44 -19.10 23.53 6.59
CA VAL A 44 -19.77 22.22 6.49
C VAL A 44 -18.82 21.24 5.83
N ILE A 45 -18.63 20.07 6.44
CA ILE A 45 -17.85 18.98 5.86
C ILE A 45 -18.80 18.00 5.16
N SER A 46 -18.39 17.50 4.00
CA SER A 46 -19.03 16.41 3.25
C SER A 46 -18.01 15.36 2.85
N GLY A 47 -18.49 14.14 2.57
CA GLY A 47 -17.67 12.99 2.21
C GLY A 47 -17.90 11.82 3.17
N ASP A 48 -17.49 10.63 2.75
CA ASP A 48 -17.71 9.42 3.53
C ASP A 48 -16.68 9.33 4.68
N PRO A 49 -17.12 9.00 5.91
CA PRO A 49 -16.25 8.93 7.08
C PRO A 49 -15.47 7.61 7.09
N VAL A 50 -14.71 7.30 6.04
CA VAL A 50 -13.95 6.05 5.89
C VAL A 50 -12.48 6.36 5.65
N ALA A 51 -11.56 5.65 6.32
CA ALA A 51 -10.13 5.82 6.08
C ALA A 51 -9.78 5.60 4.60
N GLY A 52 -8.95 6.48 4.02
CA GLY A 52 -8.63 6.50 2.59
C GLY A 52 -9.53 7.43 1.77
N GLU A 53 -10.75 7.71 2.22
CA GLU A 53 -11.66 8.64 1.54
C GLU A 53 -11.29 10.10 1.80
N THR A 54 -11.79 11.00 0.94
CA THR A 54 -11.51 12.44 1.04
C THR A 54 -12.71 13.21 1.56
N LEU A 55 -12.53 13.89 2.68
CA LEU A 55 -13.48 14.89 3.17
C LEU A 55 -13.23 16.23 2.47
N SER A 56 -14.32 16.91 2.11
CA SER A 56 -14.31 18.26 1.55
C SER A 56 -15.01 19.21 2.48
N VAL A 57 -14.50 20.43 2.63
CA VAL A 57 -15.16 21.47 3.42
C VAL A 57 -15.69 22.58 2.53
N SER A 58 -16.99 22.86 2.66
CA SER A 58 -17.60 24.08 2.17
C SER A 58 -17.30 25.21 3.17
N PRO A 59 -16.65 26.31 2.75
CA PRO A 59 -16.30 27.41 3.65
C PRO A 59 -17.49 28.06 4.35
N GLY A 60 -17.27 28.48 5.59
CA GLY A 60 -18.20 29.36 6.29
C GLY A 60 -18.31 30.74 5.63
N ILE A 61 -19.37 31.46 5.96
CA ILE A 61 -19.59 32.84 5.52
C ILE A 61 -19.30 33.77 6.70
N TYR A 62 -18.48 34.80 6.45
CA TYR A 62 -18.08 35.78 7.45
C TYR A 62 -18.40 37.19 7.01
N GLY A 63 -18.98 37.97 7.93
CA GLY A 63 -19.06 39.42 7.80
C GLY A 63 -17.78 40.10 8.29
N GLY A 64 -17.74 41.42 8.17
CA GLY A 64 -16.63 42.26 8.64
C GLY A 64 -16.14 43.22 7.57
N TYR A 65 -15.50 44.31 8.00
CA TYR A 65 -14.88 45.28 7.11
C TYR A 65 -13.52 45.74 7.66
N PRO A 66 -12.43 45.71 6.88
CA PRO A 66 -12.30 45.12 5.55
C PRO A 66 -12.68 43.63 5.53
N SER A 67 -12.97 43.09 4.35
CA SER A 67 -13.32 41.67 4.20
C SER A 67 -12.25 40.79 4.86
N PRO A 68 -12.63 39.84 5.73
CA PRO A 68 -11.65 39.04 6.45
C PRO A 68 -10.94 38.04 5.55
N THR A 69 -9.67 37.79 5.85
CA THR A 69 -8.93 36.64 5.32
C THR A 69 -9.26 35.42 6.17
N VAL A 70 -9.61 34.32 5.52
CA VAL A 70 -9.96 33.06 6.18
C VAL A 70 -8.80 32.07 6.09
N THR A 71 -8.36 31.56 7.23
CA THR A 71 -7.43 30.43 7.33
C THR A 71 -8.17 29.20 7.86
N ARG A 72 -7.67 28.00 7.54
CA ARG A 72 -8.34 26.73 7.86
C ARG A 72 -7.36 25.77 8.49
N GLN A 73 -7.88 24.92 9.36
CA GLN A 73 -7.12 23.87 10.02
C GLN A 73 -8.04 22.68 10.28
N TRP A 74 -7.70 21.53 9.70
CA TRP A 74 -8.34 20.26 10.04
C TRP A 74 -7.85 19.76 11.39
N ARG A 75 -8.76 19.14 12.14
CA ARG A 75 -8.54 18.71 13.52
C ARG A 75 -9.07 17.29 13.72
N ARG A 76 -8.30 16.51 14.47
CA ARG A 76 -8.66 15.17 14.95
C ARG A 76 -9.01 15.28 16.43
N GLY A 77 -10.29 15.12 16.75
CA GLY A 77 -10.80 15.50 18.07
C GLY A 77 -10.47 16.97 18.37
N SER A 78 -9.70 17.22 19.44
CA SER A 78 -9.27 18.57 19.83
C SER A 78 -7.90 19.00 19.28
N ALA A 79 -7.15 18.11 18.64
CA ALA A 79 -5.78 18.39 18.17
C ALA A 79 -5.76 18.81 16.69
N ASN A 80 -4.83 19.69 16.33
CA ASN A 80 -4.59 20.06 14.94
C ASN A 80 -3.87 18.92 14.20
N ILE A 81 -4.28 18.67 12.96
CA ILE A 81 -3.58 17.75 12.06
C ILE A 81 -2.52 18.54 11.31
N SER A 82 -1.24 18.20 11.52
CA SER A 82 -0.11 18.95 10.96
C SER A 82 -0.21 19.06 9.43
N GLY A 83 -0.05 20.28 8.89
CA GLY A 83 -0.10 20.57 7.45
C GLY A 83 -1.49 20.54 6.81
N ALA A 84 -2.53 20.11 7.54
CA ALA A 84 -3.88 19.98 6.98
C ALA A 84 -4.64 21.32 7.03
N THR A 85 -4.39 22.18 6.04
CA THR A 85 -4.99 23.53 5.92
C THR A 85 -5.79 23.74 4.63
N GLY A 86 -5.89 22.69 3.79
CA GLY A 86 -6.60 22.73 2.52
C GLY A 86 -8.13 22.70 2.64
N LEU A 87 -8.80 22.83 1.50
CA LEU A 87 -10.26 22.63 1.39
C LEU A 87 -10.66 21.15 1.44
N THR A 88 -9.70 20.25 1.34
CA THR A 88 -9.90 18.82 1.43
C THR A 88 -8.94 18.21 2.44
N TYR A 89 -9.33 17.06 2.97
CA TYR A 89 -8.49 16.23 3.81
C TYR A 89 -8.76 14.76 3.51
N THR A 90 -7.73 14.05 3.05
CA THR A 90 -7.79 12.60 2.87
C THR A 90 -7.60 11.93 4.22
N LEU A 91 -8.60 11.15 4.62
CA LEU A 91 -8.63 10.39 5.86
C LEU A 91 -7.55 9.31 5.83
N THR A 92 -6.94 9.08 6.99
CA THR A 92 -5.87 8.09 7.17
C THR A 92 -6.28 7.03 8.17
N ALA A 93 -5.54 5.91 8.23
CA ALA A 93 -5.74 4.89 9.25
C ALA A 93 -5.63 5.44 10.69
N THR A 94 -4.90 6.56 10.91
CA THR A 94 -4.79 7.20 12.23
C THR A 94 -6.05 7.96 12.67
N ASP A 95 -6.97 8.20 11.74
CA ASP A 95 -8.26 8.85 12.02
C ASP A 95 -9.33 7.85 12.44
N VAL A 96 -9.12 6.54 12.23
CA VAL A 96 -10.09 5.48 12.56
C VAL A 96 -10.51 5.56 14.02
N GLY A 97 -11.82 5.52 14.25
CA GLY A 97 -12.47 5.67 15.55
C GLY A 97 -12.43 7.09 16.13
N LYS A 98 -11.90 8.09 15.40
CA LYS A 98 -11.88 9.49 15.81
C LYS A 98 -12.90 10.30 15.02
N ASN A 99 -13.19 11.51 15.49
CA ASN A 99 -13.96 12.47 14.74
C ASN A 99 -13.05 13.54 14.14
N ILE A 100 -13.43 14.03 12.96
CA ILE A 100 -12.74 15.07 12.23
C ILE A 100 -13.59 16.34 12.21
N THR A 101 -12.95 17.48 12.46
CA THR A 101 -13.56 18.83 12.35
C THR A 101 -12.66 19.73 11.51
N CYS A 102 -13.26 20.75 10.89
CA CYS A 102 -12.52 21.81 10.23
C CYS A 102 -12.78 23.11 11.00
N ARG A 103 -11.71 23.73 11.49
CA ARG A 103 -11.77 25.04 12.15
C ARG A 103 -11.26 26.10 11.21
N GLU A 104 -12.05 27.14 11.04
CA GLU A 104 -11.70 28.33 10.30
C GLU A 104 -11.43 29.49 11.25
N THR A 105 -10.48 30.34 10.88
CA THR A 105 -10.21 31.61 11.55
C THR A 105 -10.29 32.72 10.52
N ALA A 106 -11.29 33.60 10.66
CA ALA A 106 -11.49 34.78 9.83
C ALA A 106 -10.91 35.99 10.56
N ALA A 107 -10.01 36.74 9.92
CA ALA A 107 -9.31 37.87 10.52
C ALA A 107 -9.22 39.08 9.57
N ASN A 108 -9.38 40.28 10.13
CA ASN A 108 -9.09 41.54 9.47
C ASN A 108 -8.38 42.49 10.45
N SER A 109 -8.17 43.76 10.07
CA SER A 109 -7.48 44.74 10.92
C SER A 109 -8.23 45.11 12.20
N ALA A 110 -9.52 44.78 12.32
CA ALA A 110 -10.35 45.05 13.49
C ALA A 110 -10.43 43.86 14.46
N GLY A 111 -10.00 42.66 14.08
CA GLY A 111 -9.99 41.50 14.96
C GLY A 111 -10.08 40.16 14.23
N SER A 112 -10.39 39.10 14.98
CA SER A 112 -10.60 37.76 14.43
C SER A 112 -11.72 37.00 15.14
N VAL A 113 -12.34 36.07 14.42
CA VAL A 113 -13.34 35.12 14.94
C VAL A 113 -13.04 33.71 14.43
N GLN A 114 -13.48 32.72 15.18
CA GLN A 114 -13.33 31.31 14.83
C GLN A 114 -14.68 30.65 14.69
N SER A 115 -14.77 29.74 13.72
CA SER A 115 -15.92 28.86 13.51
C SER A 115 -15.43 27.45 13.26
N THR A 116 -16.10 26.46 13.83
CA THR A 116 -15.74 25.04 13.67
C THR A 116 -16.94 24.30 13.12
N SER A 117 -16.70 23.41 12.15
CA SER A 117 -17.74 22.59 11.56
C SER A 117 -18.35 21.63 12.59
N ALA A 118 -19.50 21.06 12.26
CA ALA A 118 -19.92 19.81 12.90
C ALA A 118 -18.84 18.73 12.70
N ALA A 119 -18.77 17.79 13.64
CA ALA A 119 -17.83 16.69 13.60
C ALA A 119 -18.32 15.61 12.63
N VAL A 120 -17.42 15.09 11.80
CA VAL A 120 -17.66 13.91 10.94
C VAL A 120 -16.98 12.70 11.57
N GLY A 121 -17.68 11.57 11.63
CA GLY A 121 -17.20 10.32 12.21
C GLY A 121 -18.11 9.77 13.33
N PRO A 122 -17.67 8.74 14.08
CA PRO A 122 -16.30 8.18 14.07
C PRO A 122 -15.90 7.68 12.69
N ILE A 123 -14.63 7.91 12.30
CA ILE A 123 -14.13 7.42 11.01
C ILE A 123 -14.03 5.90 11.06
N GLU A 124 -14.59 5.24 10.06
CA GLU A 124 -14.56 3.79 9.88
C GLU A 124 -13.24 3.36 9.23
N ALA A 125 -12.81 2.13 9.51
CA ALA A 125 -11.71 1.53 8.77
C ALA A 125 -12.13 1.30 7.31
N ALA A 126 -11.17 1.40 6.39
CA ALA A 126 -11.41 0.99 5.01
C ALA A 126 -11.86 -0.48 4.97
N PRO A 127 -12.82 -0.86 4.12
CA PRO A 127 -13.18 -2.25 3.92
C PRO A 127 -11.95 -3.05 3.50
N VAL A 128 -11.72 -4.19 4.15
CA VAL A 128 -10.73 -5.17 3.71
C VAL A 128 -11.39 -6.02 2.63
N GLU A 129 -10.75 -6.13 1.47
CA GLU A 129 -11.23 -7.00 0.39
C GLU A 129 -10.71 -8.43 0.55
N GLN A 130 -11.51 -9.41 0.12
CA GLN A 130 -11.08 -10.81 0.06
C GLN A 130 -9.84 -10.94 -0.85
N PRO A 131 -8.88 -11.82 -0.52
CA PRO A 131 -7.69 -11.98 -1.34
C PRO A 131 -8.04 -12.44 -2.76
N ALA A 132 -7.39 -11.86 -3.76
CA ALA A 132 -7.46 -12.29 -5.15
C ALA A 132 -6.05 -12.59 -5.67
N VAL A 133 -5.92 -13.64 -6.47
CA VAL A 133 -4.63 -14.04 -7.06
C VAL A 133 -4.22 -13.04 -8.15
N ILE A 134 -3.00 -12.52 -8.05
CA ILE A 134 -2.36 -11.68 -9.07
C ILE A 134 -1.42 -12.55 -9.91
N THR A 135 -0.56 -13.32 -9.24
CA THR A 135 0.28 -14.34 -9.89
C THR A 135 0.14 -15.67 -9.16
N ALA A 136 -0.02 -16.76 -9.92
CA ALA A 136 -0.15 -18.09 -9.36
C ALA A 136 1.18 -18.58 -8.75
N PRO A 137 1.14 -19.51 -7.78
CA PRO A 137 2.34 -20.16 -7.27
C PRO A 137 3.06 -20.95 -8.39
N ALA A 138 4.37 -21.12 -8.24
CA ALA A 138 5.22 -21.83 -9.19
C ALA A 138 6.15 -22.82 -8.46
N ILE A 139 6.61 -23.83 -9.19
CA ILE A 139 7.52 -24.86 -8.66
C ILE A 139 8.83 -24.81 -9.44
N THR A 140 9.94 -24.91 -8.71
CA THR A 140 11.30 -25.08 -9.26
C THR A 140 12.01 -26.25 -8.60
N GLY A 141 13.03 -26.81 -9.25
CA GLY A 141 13.81 -27.95 -8.75
C GLY A 141 13.87 -29.11 -9.75
N THR A 142 14.57 -30.17 -9.35
CA THR A 142 14.76 -31.36 -10.19
C THR A 142 13.74 -32.44 -9.82
N LEU A 143 13.04 -32.97 -10.81
CA LEU A 143 12.00 -33.99 -10.65
C LEU A 143 12.57 -35.40 -10.48
N THR A 144 13.47 -35.58 -9.52
CA THR A 144 14.06 -36.89 -9.20
C THR A 144 13.84 -37.20 -7.73
N VAL A 145 13.48 -38.44 -7.39
CA VAL A 145 13.34 -38.88 -5.99
C VAL A 145 14.59 -38.50 -5.17
N GLY A 146 14.36 -37.98 -3.96
CA GLY A 146 15.38 -37.48 -3.05
C GLY A 146 15.82 -36.03 -3.31
N GLN A 147 15.39 -35.40 -4.40
CA GLN A 147 15.67 -33.99 -4.67
C GLN A 147 14.58 -33.08 -4.08
N PRO A 148 14.95 -31.89 -3.58
CA PRO A 148 13.98 -30.91 -3.13
C PRO A 148 13.36 -30.16 -4.33
N LEU A 149 12.06 -29.93 -4.24
CA LEU A 149 11.34 -28.92 -4.99
C LEU A 149 11.10 -27.70 -4.09
N THR A 150 11.07 -26.52 -4.70
CA THR A 150 10.79 -25.24 -4.02
C THR A 150 9.57 -24.59 -4.66
N ALA A 151 8.62 -24.16 -3.84
CA ALA A 151 7.42 -23.45 -4.22
C ALA A 151 7.57 -21.93 -4.01
N SER A 152 7.06 -21.13 -4.95
CA SER A 152 6.67 -19.75 -4.66
C SER A 152 5.21 -19.69 -4.22
N GLU A 153 4.87 -18.71 -3.41
CA GLU A 153 3.51 -18.48 -2.89
C GLU A 153 2.57 -17.81 -3.91
N GLY A 154 3.13 -17.25 -4.99
CA GLY A 154 2.43 -16.34 -5.88
C GLY A 154 2.35 -14.93 -5.29
N SER A 155 1.48 -14.09 -5.84
CA SER A 155 1.20 -12.75 -5.31
C SER A 155 -0.30 -12.49 -5.28
N TRP A 156 -0.74 -11.71 -4.29
CA TRP A 156 -2.14 -11.60 -3.90
C TRP A 156 -2.52 -10.16 -3.53
N THR A 157 -3.77 -9.77 -3.76
CA THR A 157 -4.36 -8.56 -3.18
C THR A 157 -4.74 -8.78 -1.71
N GLY A 158 -4.96 -7.69 -0.96
CA GLY A 158 -5.54 -7.76 0.39
C GLY A 158 -4.60 -8.23 1.50
N SER A 159 -3.28 -8.21 1.28
CA SER A 159 -2.23 -8.54 2.26
C SER A 159 -2.52 -9.81 3.12
N PRO A 160 -2.77 -10.97 2.50
CA PRO A 160 -3.14 -12.18 3.21
C PRO A 160 -1.94 -12.95 3.79
N ASP A 161 -2.23 -13.81 4.76
CA ASP A 161 -1.34 -14.91 5.14
C ASP A 161 -1.48 -16.07 4.14
N ILE A 162 -0.36 -16.68 3.74
CA ILE A 162 -0.33 -17.75 2.74
C ILE A 162 0.02 -19.10 3.38
N ALA A 163 -0.82 -20.10 3.13
CA ALA A 163 -0.55 -21.50 3.46
C ALA A 163 -0.33 -22.33 2.18
N LEU A 164 0.74 -23.13 2.15
CA LEU A 164 1.06 -24.03 1.05
C LEU A 164 0.62 -25.47 1.36
N GLN A 165 0.25 -26.19 0.31
CA GLN A 165 -0.02 -27.63 0.36
C GLN A 165 0.45 -28.28 -0.94
N TRP A 166 1.44 -29.17 -0.84
CA TRP A 166 1.90 -29.96 -1.98
C TRP A 166 0.88 -31.04 -2.35
N LEU A 167 0.74 -31.28 -3.65
CA LEU A 167 -0.21 -32.19 -4.25
C LEU A 167 0.53 -33.22 -5.13
N ARG A 168 0.12 -34.48 -5.03
CA ARG A 168 0.52 -35.59 -5.92
C ARG A 168 -0.67 -35.98 -6.77
N ASN A 169 -0.57 -35.85 -8.08
CA ASN A 169 -1.66 -36.10 -9.03
C ASN A 169 -2.96 -35.36 -8.65
N GLY A 170 -2.83 -34.14 -8.11
CA GLY A 170 -3.95 -33.31 -7.64
C GLY A 170 -4.47 -33.63 -6.23
N ALA A 171 -4.01 -34.70 -5.58
CA ALA A 171 -4.38 -35.06 -4.21
C ALA A 171 -3.36 -34.54 -3.19
N ALA A 172 -3.81 -34.09 -2.02
CA ALA A 172 -2.92 -33.54 -0.99
C ALA A 172 -1.94 -34.58 -0.44
N ILE A 173 -0.67 -34.19 -0.34
CA ILE A 173 0.37 -34.97 0.33
C ILE A 173 0.35 -34.59 1.82
N SER A 174 -0.03 -35.54 2.68
CA SER A 174 -0.19 -35.28 4.11
C SER A 174 1.09 -34.71 4.73
N GLY A 175 0.96 -33.60 5.47
CA GLY A 175 2.07 -32.91 6.16
C GLY A 175 3.00 -32.09 5.26
N ALA A 176 2.83 -32.13 3.93
CA ALA A 176 3.67 -31.37 3.01
C ALA A 176 3.15 -29.93 2.84
N THR A 177 3.43 -29.07 3.81
CA THR A 177 2.99 -27.66 3.84
C THR A 177 4.13 -26.64 3.79
N GLY A 178 5.38 -27.10 3.76
CA GLY A 178 6.55 -26.22 3.68
C GLY A 178 6.74 -25.62 2.29
N ALA A 179 7.52 -24.54 2.22
CA ALA A 179 7.96 -23.94 0.94
C ALA A 179 8.83 -24.91 0.12
N THR A 180 9.41 -25.93 0.75
CA THR A 180 10.14 -27.01 0.09
C THR A 180 9.50 -28.37 0.33
N TYR A 181 9.62 -29.25 -0.66
CA TYR A 181 9.18 -30.65 -0.56
C TYR A 181 10.23 -31.56 -1.18
N VAL A 182 10.72 -32.52 -0.39
CA VAL A 182 11.67 -33.53 -0.87
C VAL A 182 10.88 -34.66 -1.51
N LEU A 183 11.16 -34.94 -2.78
CA LEU A 183 10.50 -36.01 -3.52
C LEU A 183 10.79 -37.37 -2.87
N THR A 184 9.76 -38.16 -2.66
CA THR A 184 9.81 -39.49 -2.04
C THR A 184 9.65 -40.59 -3.10
N PRO A 185 10.01 -41.86 -2.80
CA PRO A 185 9.77 -42.96 -3.73
C PRO A 185 8.31 -43.09 -4.20
N ALA A 186 7.35 -42.69 -3.35
CA ALA A 186 5.92 -42.71 -3.66
C ALA A 186 5.49 -41.63 -4.69
N ASP A 187 6.37 -40.67 -5.01
CA ASP A 187 6.14 -39.68 -6.05
C ASP A 187 6.52 -40.18 -7.44
N THR A 188 7.22 -41.30 -7.57
CA THR A 188 7.70 -41.82 -8.87
C THR A 188 6.55 -41.97 -9.88
N GLY A 189 6.70 -41.37 -11.06
CA GLY A 189 5.70 -41.35 -12.13
C GLY A 189 4.54 -40.38 -11.90
N ALA A 190 4.46 -39.72 -10.74
CA ALA A 190 3.42 -38.75 -10.45
C ALA A 190 3.75 -37.35 -10.97
N ASN A 191 2.70 -36.57 -11.19
CA ASN A 191 2.78 -35.12 -11.37
C ASN A 191 2.64 -34.43 -10.02
N ILE A 192 3.43 -33.39 -9.80
CA ILE A 192 3.44 -32.60 -8.58
C ILE A 192 2.90 -31.20 -8.88
N SER A 193 2.05 -30.67 -7.99
CA SER A 193 1.65 -29.26 -7.98
C SER A 193 1.60 -28.76 -6.54
N VAL A 194 1.50 -27.44 -6.37
CA VAL A 194 1.35 -26.81 -5.05
C VAL A 194 0.12 -25.93 -5.06
N ARG A 195 -0.69 -26.03 -4.00
CA ARG A 195 -1.82 -25.14 -3.76
C ARG A 195 -1.43 -24.11 -2.71
N ALA A 196 -1.56 -22.85 -3.06
CA ALA A 196 -1.49 -21.73 -2.13
C ALA A 196 -2.90 -21.32 -1.72
N THR A 197 -3.11 -21.15 -0.42
CA THR A 197 -4.35 -20.65 0.19
C THR A 197 -4.04 -19.34 0.88
N ALA A 198 -4.57 -18.24 0.34
CA ALA A 198 -4.44 -16.90 0.89
C ALA A 198 -5.62 -16.62 1.81
N THR A 199 -5.38 -16.10 3.01
CA THR A 199 -6.43 -15.78 3.99
C THR A 199 -6.19 -14.41 4.62
N ASN A 200 -7.23 -13.59 4.71
CA ASN A 200 -7.26 -12.38 5.52
C ASN A 200 -8.60 -12.27 6.26
N GLU A 201 -8.83 -11.18 6.98
CA GLU A 201 -10.06 -10.97 7.75
C GLU A 201 -11.34 -10.95 6.89
N ALA A 202 -11.23 -10.65 5.59
CA ALA A 202 -12.35 -10.60 4.66
C ALA A 202 -12.67 -11.96 4.02
N GLY A 203 -11.77 -12.94 4.10
CA GLY A 203 -12.02 -14.31 3.60
C GLY A 203 -10.76 -15.02 3.09
N SER A 204 -10.96 -16.03 2.25
CA SER A 204 -9.88 -16.86 1.72
C SER A 204 -10.04 -17.15 0.23
N ALA A 205 -8.93 -17.26 -0.50
CA ALA A 205 -8.89 -17.67 -1.89
C ALA A 205 -7.75 -18.66 -2.14
N THR A 206 -7.87 -19.49 -3.16
CA THR A 206 -6.86 -20.53 -3.48
C THR A 206 -6.39 -20.44 -4.91
N ALA A 207 -5.11 -20.73 -5.13
CA ALA A 207 -4.50 -20.86 -6.45
C ALA A 207 -3.61 -22.11 -6.46
N THR A 208 -3.60 -22.85 -7.56
CA THR A 208 -2.75 -24.03 -7.72
C THR A 208 -1.76 -23.78 -8.84
N SER A 209 -0.51 -24.18 -8.65
CA SER A 209 0.54 -24.05 -9.66
C SER A 209 0.23 -24.92 -10.88
N PRO A 210 0.84 -24.63 -12.04
CA PRO A 210 0.98 -25.64 -13.09
C PRO A 210 1.60 -26.92 -12.52
N THR A 211 1.22 -28.07 -13.06
CA THR A 211 1.79 -29.36 -12.67
C THR A 211 3.17 -29.54 -13.30
N VAL A 212 4.11 -30.07 -12.53
CA VAL A 212 5.45 -30.50 -12.99
C VAL A 212 5.58 -32.01 -12.85
N GLY A 213 6.14 -32.69 -13.84
CA GLY A 213 6.22 -34.15 -13.83
C GLY A 213 6.37 -34.74 -15.24
N PRO A 214 6.48 -36.07 -15.34
CA PRO A 214 6.46 -37.03 -14.22
C PRO A 214 7.77 -37.02 -13.41
N VAL A 215 7.69 -37.37 -12.12
CA VAL A 215 8.87 -37.56 -11.26
C VAL A 215 9.60 -38.85 -11.64
N VAL A 216 10.93 -38.77 -11.77
CA VAL A 216 11.80 -39.89 -12.11
C VAL A 216 12.37 -40.54 -10.85
N ALA A 217 12.49 -41.86 -10.85
CA ALA A 217 13.13 -42.59 -9.75
C ALA A 217 14.60 -42.16 -9.58
N ALA A 218 15.09 -42.15 -8.35
CA ALA A 218 16.52 -42.00 -8.09
C ALA A 218 17.24 -43.21 -8.68
N VAL A 219 18.32 -42.97 -9.42
CA VAL A 219 19.15 -44.08 -9.90
C VAL A 219 19.93 -44.63 -8.72
N GLY A 220 19.52 -45.80 -8.25
CA GLY A 220 20.30 -46.60 -7.31
C GLY A 220 21.43 -47.31 -8.05
N LEU A 221 22.63 -47.31 -7.46
CA LEU A 221 23.69 -48.23 -7.82
C LEU A 221 23.42 -49.55 -7.11
N SER A 222 23.06 -50.58 -7.85
CA SER A 222 22.95 -51.94 -7.35
C SER A 222 23.98 -52.83 -8.03
N ALA A 223 24.71 -53.56 -7.19
CA ALA A 223 25.71 -54.54 -7.58
C ALA A 223 25.31 -55.88 -6.98
N THR A 224 25.14 -56.89 -7.83
CA THR A 224 24.81 -58.25 -7.38
C THR A 224 25.84 -59.23 -7.94
N GLY A 225 26.30 -60.16 -7.11
CA GLY A 225 27.15 -61.27 -7.54
C GLY A 225 27.92 -61.94 -6.39
N GLY A 226 28.47 -63.12 -6.66
CA GLY A 226 29.33 -63.86 -5.72
C GLY A 226 30.81 -63.47 -5.86
N GLU A 227 31.69 -64.11 -5.09
CA GLU A 227 33.14 -63.87 -5.17
C GLU A 227 33.63 -63.89 -6.63
N GLY A 228 34.25 -62.78 -7.07
CA GLY A 228 34.84 -62.63 -8.40
C GLY A 228 33.93 -62.10 -9.52
N GLN A 229 32.64 -61.88 -9.29
CA GLN A 229 31.74 -61.32 -10.31
C GLN A 229 30.80 -60.25 -9.72
N ILE A 230 30.85 -59.01 -10.24
CA ILE A 230 29.87 -57.97 -9.93
C ILE A 230 29.13 -57.55 -11.19
N THR A 231 27.80 -57.64 -11.17
CA THR A 231 26.93 -57.09 -12.22
C THR A 231 26.33 -55.78 -11.74
N ILE A 232 26.59 -54.69 -12.45
CA ILE A 232 25.94 -53.39 -12.23
C ILE A 232 24.62 -53.40 -12.98
N THR A 233 23.50 -53.42 -12.25
CA THR A 233 22.16 -53.60 -12.84
C THR A 233 21.47 -52.28 -13.21
N SER A 234 22.00 -51.12 -12.78
CA SER A 234 21.48 -49.80 -13.19
C SER A 234 22.50 -48.67 -12.98
N PHE A 235 22.59 -47.74 -13.95
CA PHE A 235 23.32 -46.47 -13.85
C PHE A 235 22.56 -45.36 -14.59
N GLY A 236 22.68 -44.11 -14.13
CA GLY A 236 22.02 -42.95 -14.73
C GLY A 236 22.95 -42.26 -15.73
N ALA A 237 22.50 -41.99 -16.95
CA ALA A 237 23.25 -41.27 -17.98
C ALA A 237 23.98 -40.01 -17.43
N PRO A 238 25.17 -39.62 -17.97
CA PRO A 238 25.65 -39.92 -19.33
C PRO A 238 26.81 -40.93 -19.48
N SER A 239 27.48 -41.40 -18.43
CA SER A 239 28.68 -42.24 -18.55
C SER A 239 28.58 -43.52 -17.71
N ALA A 240 29.01 -44.67 -18.24
CA ALA A 240 29.05 -45.92 -17.46
C ALA A 240 29.98 -45.76 -16.23
N PRO A 241 29.64 -46.35 -15.07
CA PRO A 241 30.50 -46.29 -13.90
C PRO A 241 31.78 -47.10 -14.14
N GLU A 242 32.92 -46.59 -13.69
CA GLU A 242 34.15 -47.37 -13.61
C GLU A 242 34.12 -48.19 -12.31
N ALA A 243 34.31 -49.51 -12.43
CA ALA A 243 34.49 -50.40 -11.29
C ALA A 243 35.98 -50.71 -11.13
N THR A 244 36.56 -50.34 -9.99
CA THR A 244 37.95 -50.67 -9.64
C THR A 244 38.01 -51.32 -8.26
N GLY A 245 38.90 -52.31 -8.10
CA GLY A 245 39.04 -53.06 -6.85
C GLY A 245 39.93 -54.28 -6.98
N ALA A 246 40.46 -54.74 -5.84
CA ALA A 246 41.15 -56.01 -5.66
C ALA A 246 40.56 -56.71 -4.43
N ASP A 247 40.51 -58.05 -4.47
CA ASP A 247 40.09 -58.96 -3.39
C ASP A 247 38.92 -58.46 -2.51
N GLY A 248 37.69 -58.68 -2.99
CA GLY A 248 36.47 -58.57 -2.19
C GLY A 248 35.97 -57.15 -1.90
N GLN A 249 36.72 -56.10 -2.24
CA GLN A 249 36.24 -54.71 -2.23
C GLN A 249 36.17 -54.14 -3.64
N ILE A 250 34.97 -53.79 -4.09
CA ILE A 250 34.76 -53.03 -5.32
C ILE A 250 34.28 -51.63 -4.93
N THR A 251 35.05 -50.63 -5.33
CA THR A 251 34.65 -49.23 -5.18
C THR A 251 33.91 -48.84 -6.44
N ILE A 252 32.63 -48.51 -6.30
CA ILE A 252 31.85 -47.92 -7.39
C ILE A 252 31.89 -46.40 -7.20
N THR A 253 32.75 -45.74 -7.96
CA THR A 253 32.86 -44.28 -7.91
C THR A 253 31.83 -43.66 -8.84
N LYS A 254 30.92 -42.87 -8.27
CA LYS A 254 30.08 -41.97 -9.07
C LYS A 254 30.96 -40.81 -9.55
N HIS A 255 31.31 -40.79 -10.82
CA HIS A 255 31.86 -39.58 -11.44
C HIS A 255 30.72 -38.59 -11.65
N GLY A 256 30.71 -37.51 -10.86
CA GLY A 256 29.73 -36.43 -10.98
C GLY A 256 30.04 -35.50 -12.16
N ALA A 257 29.00 -34.79 -12.61
CA ALA A 257 29.15 -33.56 -13.39
C ALA A 257 29.61 -32.42 -12.48
#